data_AF-A0AAD3NNK4-F1
#
_entry.id   AF-A0AAD3NNK4-F1
#
_cell.length_a   1.000
_cell.length_b   1.000
_cell.length_c   1.000
_cell.angle_alpha   90.00
_cell.angle_beta   90.00
_cell.angle_gamma   90.00
#
_symmetry.space_group_name_H-M   'P 1'
#
loop_
_entity.id
_entity.type
_entity.pdbx_description
1 polymer ?
#
loop_
_entity_poly.entity_id
_entity_poly.type
_entity_poly.pdbx_seq_one_letter_code
_entity_poly.pdbx_strand_id
1 'polypeptide(L)'
;MNSCGFNDSIYLSKRSTILFGWVGNSGVQCLGQCMWPFAAPLYNPPMPPHIPQNGDVGVDGMIINIVVVVEGITTNPLNSGYYQGSALAPQEAATMILDAKGVLLEASVI
;
A
#
# COMPACT_ATOMS: atom_id res chain seq x y z
N MET A 1 -4.44 15.28 -3.43
CA MET A 1 -3.62 14.05 -3.43
C MET A 1 -4.48 12.95 -2.87
N ASN A 2 -4.85 11.97 -3.70
CA ASN A 2 -5.59 10.78 -3.30
C ASN A 2 -4.59 9.62 -3.37
N SER A 3 -4.07 9.22 -2.21
CA SER A 3 -3.00 8.25 -2.06
C SER A 3 -3.36 7.33 -0.89
N CYS A 4 -3.07 6.04 -1.00
CA CYS A 4 -3.26 5.08 0.10
C CYS A 4 -2.16 5.20 1.14
N GLY A 5 -0.99 5.63 0.70
CA GLY A 5 0.18 5.90 1.50
C GLY A 5 1.42 5.90 0.63
N PHE A 6 2.54 6.35 1.20
CA PHE A 6 3.86 6.29 0.57
C PHE A 6 4.94 6.34 1.64
N ASN A 7 6.13 5.83 1.30
CA ASN A 7 7.35 6.05 2.07
C ASN A 7 8.34 6.89 1.27
N ASP A 8 9.09 7.74 1.96
CA ASP A 8 10.12 8.57 1.35
C ASP A 8 11.20 8.92 2.37
N SER A 9 12.25 9.58 1.89
CA SER A 9 13.44 9.92 2.65
C SER A 9 13.82 11.39 2.51
N ILE A 10 14.25 12.00 3.61
CA ILE A 10 14.75 13.37 3.64
C ILE A 10 16.23 13.33 4.03
N TYR A 11 17.08 13.88 3.15
CA TYR A 11 18.50 14.05 3.41
C TYR A 11 18.73 15.31 4.25
N LEU A 12 19.08 15.14 5.53
CA LEU A 12 19.45 16.26 6.41
C LEU A 12 20.91 16.66 6.23
N SER A 13 21.78 15.70 5.92
CA SER A 13 23.19 15.93 5.61
C SER A 13 23.77 14.78 4.78
N LYS A 14 25.04 14.87 4.38
CA LYS A 14 25.74 13.78 3.66
C LYS A 14 25.83 12.45 4.44
N ARG A 15 25.55 12.45 5.75
CA ARG A 15 25.61 11.24 6.60
C ARG A 15 24.33 10.99 7.40
N SER A 16 23.28 11.79 7.19
CA SER A 16 22.04 11.69 7.97
C SER A 16 20.84 11.78 7.05
N THR A 17 20.05 10.70 7.05
CA THR A 17 18.80 10.58 6.32
C THR A 17 17.70 10.19 7.29
N ILE A 18 16.55 10.86 7.19
CA ILE A 18 15.34 10.46 7.91
C ILE A 18 14.43 9.73 6.93
N LEU A 19 13.95 8.57 7.35
CA LEU A 19 12.92 7.82 6.65
C LEU A 19 11.57 8.18 7.26
N PHE A 20 10.57 8.41 6.41
CA PHE A 20 9.22 8.69 6.88
C PHE A 20 8.20 8.02 5.96
N GLY A 21 7.00 7.82 6.51
CA GLY A 21 5.86 7.28 5.79
C GLY A 21 4.63 8.13 6.03
N TRP A 22 3.77 8.20 5.03
CA TRP A 22 2.46 8.79 5.11
C TRP A 22 1.41 7.72 4.82
N VAL A 23 0.33 7.69 5.59
CA VAL A 23 -0.80 6.79 5.36
C VAL A 23 -2.03 7.63 5.10
N GLY A 24 -2.72 7.32 4.00
CA GLY A 24 -3.97 7.96 3.62
C GLY A 24 -5.16 7.47 4.45
N ASN A 25 -6.23 8.27 4.47
CA ASN A 25 -7.52 7.84 4.99
C ASN A 25 -8.19 6.91 3.98
N SER A 26 -8.05 5.60 4.21
CA SER A 26 -8.62 4.57 3.35
C SER A 26 -10.14 4.66 3.19
N GLY A 27 -10.88 5.26 4.11
CA GLY A 27 -12.34 5.41 4.03
C GLY A 27 -12.81 6.40 2.95
N VAL A 28 -11.94 7.34 2.56
CA VAL A 28 -12.31 8.43 1.62
C VAL A 28 -11.34 8.56 0.43
N GLN A 29 -10.10 8.08 0.57
CA GLN A 29 -9.08 8.15 -0.48
C GLN A 29 -9.05 6.83 -1.27
N CYS A 30 -9.04 6.94 -2.61
CA CYS A 30 -9.02 5.83 -3.59
C CYS A 30 -9.96 4.66 -3.24
N LEU A 31 -11.28 4.90 -3.35
CA LEU A 31 -12.32 3.91 -3.12
C LEU A 31 -12.06 2.60 -3.89
N GLY A 32 -12.17 1.48 -3.20
CA GLY A 32 -11.94 0.14 -3.78
C GLY A 32 -10.47 -0.28 -3.88
N GLN A 33 -9.52 0.65 -3.73
CA GLN A 33 -8.07 0.36 -3.77
C GLN A 33 -7.47 0.39 -2.36
N CYS A 34 -7.59 1.51 -1.63
CA CYS A 34 -7.01 1.64 -0.28
C CYS A 34 -7.70 0.80 0.79
N MET A 35 -8.85 0.20 0.44
CA MET A 35 -9.68 -0.63 1.31
C MET A 35 -9.63 -2.10 0.93
N TRP A 36 -8.85 -2.46 -0.11
CA TRP A 36 -8.70 -3.84 -0.53
C TRP A 36 -8.12 -4.68 0.64
N PRO A 37 -8.64 -5.88 0.96
CA PRO A 37 -9.67 -6.68 0.27
C PRO A 37 -11.12 -6.48 0.78
N PHE A 38 -11.37 -5.46 1.60
CA PHE A 38 -12.67 -5.18 2.25
C PHE A 38 -13.62 -4.32 1.39
N ALA A 39 -13.16 -3.84 0.24
CA ALA A 39 -13.98 -3.24 -0.81
C ALA A 39 -13.70 -3.93 -2.14
N ALA A 40 -14.65 -3.87 -3.08
CA ALA A 40 -14.45 -4.46 -4.42
C ALA A 40 -13.32 -3.71 -5.15
N PRO A 41 -12.43 -4.43 -5.86
CA PRO A 41 -11.28 -3.81 -6.49
C PRO A 41 -11.72 -3.01 -7.72
N LEU A 42 -11.08 -1.87 -7.97
CA LEU A 42 -11.43 -1.00 -9.11
C LEU A 42 -10.86 -1.49 -10.45
N TYR A 43 -9.66 -2.09 -10.44
CA TYR A 43 -8.91 -2.46 -11.65
C TYR A 43 -8.78 -3.97 -11.87
N ASN A 44 -9.15 -4.78 -10.87
CA ASN A 44 -9.10 -6.24 -10.96
C ASN A 44 -10.51 -6.79 -11.25
N PRO A 45 -10.62 -8.04 -11.76
CA PRO A 45 -11.90 -8.68 -11.91
C PRO A 45 -12.74 -8.58 -10.63
N PRO A 46 -14.04 -8.25 -10.72
CA PRO A 46 -14.88 -8.11 -9.54
C PRO A 46 -14.87 -9.39 -8.71
N MET A 47 -14.50 -9.26 -7.44
CA MET A 47 -14.51 -10.33 -6.45
C MET A 47 -15.23 -9.85 -5.18
N PRO A 48 -15.97 -10.74 -4.48
CA PRO A 48 -16.68 -10.34 -3.26
C PRO A 48 -15.73 -9.77 -2.21
N PRO A 49 -16.05 -8.63 -1.59
CA PRO A 49 -15.22 -8.08 -0.52
C PRO A 49 -15.17 -9.01 0.70
N HIS A 50 -14.02 -9.05 1.36
CA HIS A 50 -13.90 -9.69 2.66
C HIS A 50 -14.61 -8.89 3.75
N ILE A 51 -15.07 -9.58 4.79
CA ILE A 51 -15.70 -8.94 5.95
C ILE A 51 -14.61 -8.28 6.80
N PRO A 52 -14.71 -6.97 7.10
CA PRO A 52 -13.75 -6.31 7.99
C PRO A 52 -13.87 -6.87 9.41
N GLN A 53 -12.73 -7.19 10.02
CA GLN A 53 -12.64 -7.75 11.36
C GLN A 53 -12.90 -6.70 12.44
N ASN A 54 -12.49 -5.45 12.24
CA ASN A 54 -12.83 -4.36 13.18
C ASN A 54 -14.21 -3.75 12.91
N GLY A 55 -14.96 -4.26 11.94
CA GLY A 55 -16.31 -3.80 11.60
C GLY A 55 -16.37 -2.51 10.78
N ASP A 56 -15.22 -1.91 10.44
CA ASP A 56 -15.12 -0.73 9.58
C ASP A 56 -14.11 -0.96 8.45
N VAL A 57 -14.57 -0.82 7.21
CA VAL A 57 -13.78 -1.04 5.98
C VAL A 57 -12.62 -0.04 5.86
N GLY A 58 -12.81 1.20 6.31
CA GLY A 58 -11.78 2.24 6.27
C GLY A 58 -10.68 2.00 7.30
N VAL A 59 -11.04 1.57 8.51
CA VAL A 59 -10.08 1.22 9.57
C VAL A 59 -9.23 0.03 9.16
N ASP A 60 -9.85 -1.06 8.69
CA ASP A 60 -9.10 -2.25 8.28
C ASP A 60 -8.22 -1.98 7.06
N GLY A 61 -8.72 -1.19 6.10
CA GLY A 61 -7.90 -0.72 4.97
C GLY A 61 -6.71 0.13 5.42
N MET A 62 -6.89 1.00 6.40
CA MET A 62 -5.80 1.82 6.94
C MET A 62 -4.75 0.96 7.66
N ILE A 63 -5.17 -0.07 8.42
CA ILE A 63 -4.25 -1.01 9.08
C ILE A 63 -3.37 -1.73 8.04
N ILE A 64 -3.96 -2.19 6.94
CA ILE A 64 -3.19 -2.78 5.82
C ILE A 64 -2.20 -1.76 5.26
N ASN A 65 -2.64 -0.53 4.97
CA ASN A 65 -1.76 0.49 4.40
C ASN A 65 -0.60 0.87 5.35
N ILE A 66 -0.80 0.86 6.66
CA ILE A 66 0.29 1.05 7.64
C ILE A 66 1.35 -0.05 7.47
N VAL A 67 0.92 -1.32 7.39
CA VAL A 67 1.85 -2.45 7.22
C VAL A 67 2.62 -2.30 5.91
N VAL A 68 1.93 -1.98 4.81
CA VAL A 68 2.56 -1.81 3.49
C VAL A 68 3.58 -0.67 3.49
N VAL A 69 3.25 0.49 4.09
CA VAL A 69 4.19 1.63 4.18
C VAL A 69 5.40 1.29 5.05
N VAL A 70 5.20 0.60 6.18
CA VAL A 70 6.31 0.14 7.04
C VAL A 70 7.18 -0.89 6.33
N GLU A 71 6.57 -1.77 5.54
CA GLU A 71 7.30 -2.74 4.75
C GLU A 71 8.14 -2.04 3.67
N GLY A 72 7.58 -1.08 2.93
CA GLY A 72 8.34 -0.28 1.95
C GLY A 72 9.53 0.45 2.59
N ILE A 73 9.38 0.98 3.81
CA ILE A 73 10.51 1.54 4.58
C ILE A 73 11.56 0.46 4.90
N THR A 74 11.14 -0.79 5.13
CA THR A 74 12.04 -1.88 5.51
C THR A 74 12.75 -2.50 4.31
N THR A 75 12.04 -2.68 3.19
CA THR A 75 12.54 -3.35 1.97
C THR A 75 13.22 -2.39 1.00
N ASN A 76 12.75 -1.15 0.93
CA ASN A 76 13.29 -0.12 0.04
C ASN A 76 13.29 1.28 0.70
N PRO A 77 14.05 1.47 1.78
CA PRO A 77 14.05 2.71 2.56
C PRO A 77 14.36 3.97 1.75
N LEU A 78 15.18 3.84 0.70
CA LEU A 78 15.68 4.98 -0.09
C LEU A 78 15.07 5.06 -1.49
N ASN A 79 14.04 4.26 -1.78
CA ASN A 79 13.42 4.16 -3.10
C ASN A 79 14.45 3.89 -4.22
N SER A 80 15.51 3.13 -3.90
CA SER A 80 16.61 2.77 -4.79
C SER A 80 16.78 1.25 -4.96
N GLY A 81 15.91 0.46 -4.34
CA GLY A 81 15.87 -1.00 -4.42
C GLY A 81 15.30 -1.50 -5.74
N TYR A 82 15.36 -2.82 -5.93
CA TYR A 82 14.72 -3.49 -7.06
C TYR A 82 13.22 -3.66 -6.79
N TYR A 83 12.39 -3.26 -7.74
CA TYR A 83 10.94 -3.40 -7.71
C TYR A 83 10.45 -3.92 -9.06
N GLN A 84 9.27 -4.54 -9.09
CA GLN A 84 8.57 -4.86 -10.33
C GLN A 84 7.63 -3.70 -10.73
N GLY A 85 7.24 -3.66 -12.01
CA GLY A 85 6.31 -2.65 -12.50
C GLY A 85 6.94 -1.27 -12.76
N SER A 86 6.09 -0.23 -12.71
CA SER A 86 6.49 1.15 -12.96
C SER A 86 7.05 1.81 -11.70
N ALA A 87 8.02 2.73 -11.84
CA ALA A 87 8.49 3.54 -10.71
C ALA A 87 7.39 4.39 -10.04
N LEU A 88 6.29 4.65 -10.76
CA LEU A 88 5.13 5.39 -10.25
C LEU A 88 4.13 4.50 -9.48
N ALA A 89 4.32 3.18 -9.53
CA ALA A 89 3.56 2.17 -8.78
C ALA A 89 4.47 0.94 -8.59
N PRO A 90 5.55 1.08 -7.81
CA PRO A 90 6.55 0.02 -7.67
C PRO A 90 5.95 -1.16 -6.90
N GLN A 91 5.99 -2.35 -7.51
CA GLN A 91 5.65 -3.59 -6.82
C GLN A 91 6.86 -4.07 -6.02
N GLU A 92 6.77 -3.99 -4.70
CA GLU A 92 7.75 -4.52 -3.76
C GLU A 92 7.26 -5.82 -3.12
N ALA A 93 8.09 -6.46 -2.29
CA ALA A 93 7.79 -7.75 -1.67
C ALA A 93 6.41 -7.78 -0.98
N ALA A 94 5.99 -6.64 -0.42
CA ALA A 94 4.73 -6.41 0.29
C ALA A 94 3.50 -6.40 -0.60
N THR A 95 3.62 -5.78 -1.77
CA THR A 95 2.48 -5.47 -2.64
C THR A 95 2.15 -6.64 -3.54
N MET A 96 2.95 -7.71 -3.50
CA MET A 96 2.60 -9.03 -4.02
C MET A 96 1.99 -9.89 -2.91
N ILE A 97 0.73 -9.64 -2.58
CA ILE A 97 -0.03 -10.63 -1.81
C ILE A 97 -0.79 -11.47 -2.84
N LEU A 98 -0.59 -12.79 -2.87
CA LEU A 98 -1.46 -13.65 -3.69
C LEU A 98 -2.79 -13.79 -2.96
N ASP A 99 -3.91 -13.58 -3.63
CA ASP A 99 -5.18 -14.10 -3.11
C ASP A 99 -5.15 -15.63 -3.16
N ALA A 100 -6.09 -16.29 -2.46
CA ALA A 100 -6.19 -17.74 -2.43
C ALA A 100 -6.41 -18.39 -3.82
N LYS A 101 -6.64 -17.60 -4.88
CA LYS A 101 -6.80 -18.02 -6.28
C LYS A 101 -5.57 -17.73 -7.14
N GLY A 102 -4.47 -17.28 -6.55
CA GLY A 102 -3.22 -17.02 -7.27
C GLY A 102 -3.28 -15.78 -8.16
N VAL A 103 -4.21 -14.87 -7.91
CA VAL A 103 -4.22 -13.55 -8.56
C VAL A 103 -3.30 -12.64 -7.77
N LEU A 104 -2.41 -11.92 -8.47
CA LEU A 104 -1.60 -10.85 -7.89
C LEU A 104 -2.55 -9.81 -7.28
N LEU A 105 -2.58 -9.70 -5.96
CA LEU A 105 -3.24 -8.60 -5.26
C LEU A 105 -2.24 -7.46 -5.19
N GLU A 106 -2.41 -6.51 -6.08
CA GLU A 106 -1.73 -5.24 -6.00
C GLU A 106 -2.33 -4.42 -4.85
N ALA A 107 -1.76 -4.50 -3.66
CA ALA A 107 -1.97 -3.47 -2.64
C ALA A 107 -1.29 -2.20 -3.17
N SER A 108 -2.03 -1.39 -3.93
CA SER A 108 -1.46 -0.25 -4.64
C SER A 108 -1.04 0.83 -3.64
N VAL A 109 0.26 0.93 -3.39
CA VAL A 109 0.90 2.13 -2.84
C VAL A 109 0.97 3.14 -3.98
N ILE A 110 0.09 4.12 -3.95
CA ILE A 110 0.21 5.38 -4.69
C ILE A 110 -0.02 6.47 -3.67
#